data_AF-A0A1C2AVY8-F1
#
_entry.id   AF-A0A1C2AVY8-F1
#
_cell.length_a   1.000
_cell.length_b   1.000
_cell.length_c   1.000
_cell.angle_alpha   90.00
_cell.angle_beta   90.00
_cell.angle_gamma   90.00
#
_symmetry.space_group_name_H-M   'P 1'
#
loop_
_entity.id
_entity.type
_entity.pdbx_description
1 polymer ?
#
loop_
_entity_poly.entity_id
_entity_poly.type
_entity_poly.pdbx_seq_one_letter_code
_entity_poly.pdbx_strand_id
1 'polypeptide(L)' 'MFVFRESYYLKNKEPRPATVEHAEWQAKMNEISHLAELLILKQRHGPTGTIMLEFEEMFTKFKDIQNN' A
#
# COMPACT_ATOMS: atom_id res chain seq x y z
N MET A 1 9.35 2.67 -13.63
CA MET A 1 9.16 2.54 -12.18
C MET A 1 7.78 3.05 -11.86
N PHE A 2 6.99 2.30 -11.10
CA PHE A 2 5.61 2.65 -10.75
C PHE A 2 5.36 2.27 -9.29
N VAL A 3 4.55 3.05 -8.57
CA VAL A 3 4.17 2.76 -7.18
C VAL A 3 2.70 2.40 -7.15
N PHE A 4 2.39 1.21 -6.65
CA PHE A 4 1.03 0.76 -6.40
C PHE A 4 0.74 0.78 -4.90
N ARG A 5 -0.42 1.33 -4.52
CA ARG A 5 -0.89 1.40 -3.12
C ARG A 5 -2.33 0.90 -3.07
N GLU A 6 -2.55 -0.30 -2.56
CA GLU A 6 -3.90 -0.85 -2.46
C GLU A 6 -4.80 0.00 -1.55
N SER A 7 -4.24 0.54 -0.47
CA SER A 7 -4.94 1.44 0.46
C SER A 7 -5.56 2.67 -0.22
N TYR A 8 -4.92 3.22 -1.25
CA TYR A 8 -5.45 4.35 -2.01
C TYR A 8 -6.78 4.01 -2.70
N TYR A 9 -6.88 2.81 -3.28
CA TYR A 9 -8.09 2.37 -3.97
C TYR A 9 -9.16 1.87 -3.01
N LEU A 10 -8.76 1.22 -1.91
CA LEU A 10 -9.69 0.74 -0.90
C LEU A 10 -10.36 1.91 -0.15
N LYS A 11 -9.63 3.01 0.07
CA LYS A 11 -10.17 4.24 0.67
C LYS A 11 -11.39 4.79 -0.08
N ASN A 12 -11.38 4.72 -1.41
CA ASN A 12 -12.50 5.17 -2.24
C ASN A 12 -13.74 4.23 -2.19
N LYS A 13 -13.61 3.06 -1.57
CA LYS A 13 -14.67 2.06 -1.39
C LYS A 13 -15.21 2.01 0.04
N GLU A 14 -15.03 3.09 0.80
CA GLU A 14 -15.52 3.19 2.18
C GLU A 14 -17.04 2.98 2.22
N PRO A 15 -17.53 1.94 2.92
CA PRO A 15 -18.95 1.66 3.06
C PRO A 15 -19.58 2.60 4.10
N ARG A 16 -20.91 2.54 4.26
CA ARG A 16 -21.59 3.38 5.24
C ARG A 16 -21.13 3.07 6.67
N PRO A 17 -20.90 4.09 7.51
CA PRO A 17 -20.50 3.89 8.89
C PRO A 17 -21.55 3.10 9.68
N ALA A 18 -21.12 2.42 10.74
CA ALA A 18 -21.95 1.56 11.60
C ALA A 18 -22.58 0.33 10.90
N THR A 19 -21.96 -0.15 9.81
CA THR A 19 -22.28 -1.43 9.17
C THR A 19 -21.21 -2.48 9.47
N VAL A 20 -21.56 -3.76 9.33
CA VAL A 20 -20.57 -4.86 9.44
C VAL A 20 -19.48 -4.71 8.37
N GLU A 21 -19.87 -4.34 7.16
CA GLU A 21 -18.95 -4.07 6.03
C GLU A 21 -17.92 -2.98 6.37
N HIS A 22 -18.31 -1.96 7.14
CA HIS A 22 -17.37 -0.92 7.59
C HIS A 22 -16.33 -1.47 8.56
N ALA A 23 -16.70 -2.38 9.45
CA ALA A 23 -15.74 -3.01 10.35
C ALA A 23 -14.72 -3.87 9.57
N GLU A 24 -15.19 -4.62 8.56
CA GLU A 24 -14.33 -5.42 7.68
C GLU A 24 -13.42 -4.54 6.83
N TRP A 25 -13.96 -3.46 6.24
CA TRP A 25 -13.19 -2.47 5.49
C TRP A 25 -12.11 -1.82 6.36
N GLN A 26 -12.45 -1.46 7.61
CA GLN A 26 -11.52 -0.83 8.53
C GLN A 26 -10.41 -1.80 8.95
N ALA A 27 -10.74 -3.07 9.21
CA ALA A 27 -9.75 -4.11 9.49
C ALA A 27 -8.77 -4.26 8.32
N LYS A 28 -9.30 -4.37 7.09
CA LYS A 28 -8.46 -4.47 5.88
C LYS A 28 -7.62 -3.22 5.66
N MET A 29 -8.18 -2.02 5.86
CA MET A 29 -7.43 -0.76 5.75
C MET A 29 -6.26 -0.71 6.75
N ASN A 30 -6.44 -1.18 7.98
CA ASN A 30 -5.35 -1.22 8.96
C ASN A 30 -4.19 -2.11 8.48
N GLU A 31 -4.51 -3.27 7.89
CA GLU A 31 -3.51 -4.21 7.35
C GLU A 31 -2.71 -3.63 6.17
N ILE A 32 -3.35 -2.88 5.27
CA ILE A 32 -2.72 -2.44 4.01
C ILE A 32 -2.33 -0.95 3.96
N SER A 33 -2.76 -0.15 4.94
CA SER A 33 -2.57 1.31 4.96
C SER A 33 -1.11 1.73 4.78
N HIS A 34 -0.21 1.01 5.44
CA HIS A 34 1.22 1.25 5.47
C HIS A 34 1.98 0.56 4.32
N LEU A 35 1.32 -0.26 3.48
CA LEU A 35 2.00 -1.00 2.42
C LEU A 35 2.02 -0.23 1.09
N ALA A 36 3.17 -0.30 0.42
CA ALA A 36 3.34 0.17 -0.96
C ALA A 36 4.21 -0.78 -1.78
N GLU A 37 3.82 -1.01 -3.03
CA GLU A 37 4.55 -1.84 -3.98
C GLU A 37 5.28 -0.98 -5.01
N LEU A 38 6.60 -1.11 -5.07
CA LEU A 38 7.45 -0.47 -6.06
C LEU A 38 7.75 -1.44 -7.22
N LEU A 39 7.13 -1.19 -8.37
CA LEU A 39 7.26 -2.00 -9.57
C LEU A 39 8.36 -1.44 -10.49
N ILE A 40 9.45 -2.19 -10.62
CA ILE A 40 10.58 -1.91 -11.50
C ILE A 40 10.39 -2.66 -12.82
N LEU A 41 9.60 -2.07 -13.72
CA LEU A 41 9.26 -2.70 -15.01
C LEU A 41 10.37 -2.62 -16.08
N LYS A 42 11.32 -1.70 -15.95
CA LYS A 42 12.41 -1.52 -16.91
C LYS A 42 13.71 -1.19 -16.19
N GLN A 43 14.73 -2.01 -16.42
CA GLN A 43 16.09 -1.83 -15.93
C GLN A 43 17.07 -2.26 -17.03
N ARG A 44 18.05 -1.41 -17.41
CA ARG A 44 18.87 -1.67 -18.62
C ARG A 44 19.95 -2.73 -18.43
N HIS A 45 20.46 -2.89 -17.20
CA HIS A 45 21.59 -3.78 -16.90
C HIS A 45 21.39 -4.48 -15.55
N GLY A 46 20.16 -4.90 -15.27
CA GLY A 46 19.81 -5.53 -14.01
C GLY A 46 18.43 -6.15 -14.05
N PRO A 47 18.07 -6.91 -13.02
CA PRO A 47 16.76 -7.53 -12.93
C PRO A 47 15.66 -6.47 -12.78
N THR A 48 14.49 -6.79 -13.32
CA THR A 48 13.22 -6.17 -12.95
C THR A 48 12.68 -6.84 -11.68
N GLY A 49 11.69 -6.23 -11.05
CA GLY A 49 11.06 -6.83 -9.87
C GLY A 49 10.08 -5.90 -9.17
N THR A 50 9.47 -6.44 -8.13
CA THR A 50 8.61 -5.69 -7.20
C THR A 50 9.30 -5.64 -5.86
N ILE A 51 9.31 -4.46 -5.24
CA ILE A 51 9.87 -4.25 -3.91
C ILE A 51 8.74 -3.76 -3.01
N MET A 52 8.58 -4.39 -1.84
CA MET A 52 7.64 -3.95 -0.81
C MET A 52 8.30 -2.85 0.02
N LEU A 53 7.57 -1.76 0.21
CA LEU A 53 7.97 -0.60 1.02
C LEU A 53 6.89 -0.29 2.04
N GLU A 54 7.29 0.35 3.12
CA GLU A 54 6.36 0.99 4.06
C GLU A 54 6.07 2.43 3.61
N PHE A 55 4.84 2.90 3.78
CA PHE A 55 4.40 4.24 3.40
C PHE A 55 3.66 4.94 4.54
N GLU A 56 4.17 6.11 4.92
CA GLU A 56 3.57 6.99 5.92
C GLU A 56 2.76 8.11 5.25
N GLU A 57 1.43 7.98 5.22
CA GLU A 57 0.53 8.93 4.54
C GLU A 57 0.64 10.35 5.09
N MET A 58 0.84 10.50 6.41
CA MET A 58 0.93 11.82 7.04
C MET A 58 2.13 12.67 6.55
N PHE A 59 3.20 12.02 6.09
CA PHE A 59 4.41 12.68 5.59
C PHE A 59 4.64 12.47 4.10
N THR A 60 3.79 11.67 3.44
CA THR A 60 4.01 11.20 2.06
C THR A 60 5.40 10.57 1.91
N LYS A 61 5.82 9.76 2.89
CA LYS A 61 7.18 9.25 3.00
C LYS A 61 7.22 7.73 2.84
N PHE A 62 8.16 7.25 2.04
CA PHE A 62 8.48 5.83 1.92
C PHE A 62 9.61 5.45 2.88
N LYS A 63 9.53 4.25 3.46
CA LYS A 63 10.52 3.63 4.32
C LYS A 63 10.77 2.20 3.87
N ASP A 64 11.98 1.71 4.16
CA ASP A 64 12.28 0.30 3.99
C ASP A 64 11.48 -0.52 5.00
N ILE A 65 10.88 -1.61 4.54
CA ILE A 65 10.30 -2.60 5.43
C ILE A 65 11.45 -3.30 6.18
N GLN A 66 11.56 -3.08 7.49
CA GLN A 66 12.58 -3.75 8.29
C GLN A 66 12.21 -5.22 8.44
N ASN A 67 12.71 -6.07 7.54
CA ASN A 67 12.71 -7.51 7.72
C ASN A 67 13.94 -7.87 8.55
N ASN A 68 13.76 -7.99 9.87
CA ASN A 68 14.77 -8.58 10.76
C ASN A 68 14.75 -10.10 10.63
#